data_AF-A0A3A0UPQ6-F1
#
_entry.id   AF-A0A3A0UPQ6-F1
#
_cell.length_a   1.000
_cell.length_b   1.000
_cell.length_c   1.000
_cell.angle_alpha   90.00
_cell.angle_beta   90.00
_cell.angle_gamma   90.00
#
_symmetry.space_group_name_H-M   'P 1'
#
loop_
_entity.id
_entity.type
_entity.pdbx_description
1 polymer ?
#
loop_
_entity_poly.entity_id
_entity_poly.type
_entity_poly.pdbx_seq_one_letter_code
_entity_poly.pdbx_strand_id
1 'polypeptide(L)'
;TLKALATDLMKIANDVRWLASGPRAGLAEISIPENEPGSSIMPGKVTPTQCEMLTMVAVQVMGHDTAVGIARSQGNFELNVYKPVILLNTLQSIYLLADGMDTFNNNCAVGIEPIPENIDNYLNQSLMLVTALKPHIGYEKAASIAKKAHREGLTLK
;
A
#
# COMPACT_ATOMS: atom_id res chain seq x y z
N THR A 1 -12.81 -14.15 -0.14
CA THR A 1 -14.06 -13.40 -0.39
C THR A 1 -13.72 -12.11 -1.10
N LEU A 2 -14.68 -11.40 -1.71
CA LEU A 2 -14.42 -10.10 -2.34
C LEU A 2 -13.89 -9.06 -1.35
N LYS A 3 -14.40 -9.06 -0.11
CA LYS A 3 -13.87 -8.22 0.97
C LYS A 3 -12.40 -8.48 1.27
N ALA A 4 -11.97 -9.74 1.33
CA ALA A 4 -10.58 -10.08 1.58
C ALA A 4 -9.66 -9.57 0.46
N LEU A 5 -10.07 -9.74 -0.80
CA LEU A 5 -9.34 -9.16 -1.93
C LEU A 5 -9.27 -7.62 -1.83
N ALA A 6 -10.37 -6.97 -1.48
CA ALA A 6 -10.38 -5.52 -1.26
C ALA A 6 -9.42 -5.08 -0.14
N THR A 7 -9.32 -5.82 0.97
CA THR A 7 -8.35 -5.51 2.04
C THR A 7 -6.90 -5.70 1.59
N ASP A 8 -6.64 -6.72 0.78
CA ASP A 8 -5.29 -6.99 0.25
C ASP A 8 -4.88 -5.87 -0.73
N LEU A 9 -5.77 -5.49 -1.64
CA LEU A 9 -5.54 -4.39 -2.59
C LEU A 9 -5.39 -3.04 -1.87
N MET A 10 -6.16 -2.78 -0.83
CA MET A 10 -6.01 -1.60 0.02
C MET A 10 -4.59 -1.53 0.59
N LYS A 11 -4.07 -2.63 1.13
CA LYS A 11 -2.70 -2.66 1.68
C LYS A 11 -1.68 -2.42 0.57
N ILE A 12 -1.77 -3.14 -0.55
CA ILE A 12 -0.84 -3.01 -1.67
C ILE A 12 -0.79 -1.58 -2.21
N ALA A 13 -1.95 -0.97 -2.48
CA ALA A 13 -2.03 0.42 -2.95
C ALA A 13 -1.46 1.42 -1.94
N ASN A 14 -1.67 1.18 -0.64
CA ASN A 14 -1.09 1.99 0.42
C ASN A 14 0.43 1.93 0.46
N ASP A 15 1.01 0.73 0.36
CA ASP A 15 2.46 0.56 0.34
C ASP A 15 3.06 1.29 -0.86
N VAL A 16 2.50 1.10 -2.06
CA VAL A 16 3.00 1.74 -3.29
C VAL A 16 2.97 3.26 -3.16
N ARG A 17 1.86 3.86 -2.71
CA ARG A 17 1.78 5.32 -2.58
C ARG A 17 2.70 5.90 -1.50
N TRP A 18 2.97 5.15 -0.43
CA TRP A 18 3.91 5.59 0.61
C TRP A 18 5.36 5.45 0.17
N LEU A 19 5.73 4.33 -0.44
CA LEU A 19 7.08 4.12 -0.98
C LEU A 19 7.40 5.13 -2.09
N ALA A 20 6.39 5.57 -2.86
CA ALA A 20 6.52 6.60 -3.87
C ALA A 20 6.39 8.05 -3.34
N SER A 21 6.12 8.24 -2.05
CA SER A 21 5.93 9.58 -1.47
C SER A 21 7.22 10.41 -1.57
N GLY A 22 7.14 11.63 -2.09
CA GLY A 22 8.34 12.41 -2.40
C GLY A 22 8.06 13.72 -3.16
N PRO A 23 9.04 14.27 -3.89
CA PRO A 23 10.35 13.68 -4.20
C PRO A 23 11.44 13.92 -3.14
N ARG A 24 11.22 14.81 -2.15
CA ARG A 24 12.26 15.18 -1.16
C ARG A 24 11.85 15.08 0.30
N ALA A 25 10.54 15.04 0.59
CA ALA A 25 10.00 15.06 1.95
C ALA A 25 9.15 13.82 2.25
N GLY A 26 9.50 12.68 1.65
CA GLY A 26 8.84 11.39 1.83
C GLY A 26 9.86 10.26 1.83
N LEU A 27 9.43 9.03 1.51
CA LEU A 27 10.31 7.87 1.40
C LEU A 27 11.04 7.81 0.05
N ALA A 28 10.32 8.02 -1.06
CA ALA A 28 10.87 7.99 -2.42
C ALA A 28 11.80 6.78 -2.68
N GLU A 29 11.43 5.58 -2.20
CA GLU A 29 12.16 4.34 -2.48
C GLU A 29 11.83 3.79 -3.88
N ILE A 30 10.64 4.10 -4.39
CA ILE A 30 10.20 3.76 -5.73
C ILE A 30 9.69 5.00 -6.45
N SER A 31 9.69 4.96 -7.77
CA SER A 31 8.97 5.89 -8.64
C SER A 31 7.77 5.18 -9.28
N ILE A 32 6.76 5.96 -9.64
CA ILE A 32 5.55 5.49 -10.31
C ILE A 32 5.28 6.34 -11.56
N PRO A 33 4.55 5.81 -12.56
CA PRO A 33 4.22 6.57 -13.77
C PRO A 33 3.43 7.84 -13.49
N GLU A 34 3.75 8.90 -14.23
CA GLU A 34 2.97 10.15 -14.24
C GLU A 34 1.89 10.06 -15.33
N ASN A 35 0.65 9.76 -14.93
CA ASN A 35 -0.46 9.59 -15.88
C ASN A 35 -1.23 10.89 -16.13
N GLU A 36 -1.44 11.68 -15.08
CA GLU A 36 -2.10 12.97 -15.18
C GLU A 36 -1.04 14.07 -15.17
N PRO A 37 -1.21 15.14 -15.97
CA PRO A 37 -0.27 16.25 -15.95
C PRO A 37 -0.20 16.81 -14.53
N GLY A 38 0.95 16.65 -13.88
CA GLY A 38 1.26 17.32 -12.64
C GLY A 38 1.10 18.83 -12.80
N SER A 39 0.94 19.54 -11.68
CA SER A 39 0.91 21.01 -11.74
C SER A 39 2.18 21.49 -12.43
N SER A 40 2.03 22.25 -13.52
CA SER A 40 3.16 22.74 -14.34
C SER A 40 4.18 23.57 -13.57
N ILE A 41 3.84 24.00 -12.35
CA ILE A 41 4.72 24.74 -11.44
C ILE A 41 5.55 23.82 -10.50
N MET A 42 5.22 22.53 -10.41
CA MET A 42 5.82 21.56 -9.46
C MET A 42 6.48 20.39 -10.19
N PRO A 43 7.71 20.57 -10.73
CA PRO A 43 8.42 19.49 -11.43
C PRO A 43 8.72 18.31 -10.51
N GLY A 44 8.48 17.09 -11.00
CA GLY A 44 8.73 15.84 -10.28
C GLY A 44 7.70 15.49 -9.21
N LYS A 45 6.61 16.26 -9.08
CA LYS A 45 5.48 15.90 -8.22
C LYS A 45 4.54 14.96 -8.99
N VAL A 46 4.60 13.67 -8.69
CA VAL A 46 3.65 12.67 -9.19
C VAL A 46 2.63 12.34 -8.10
N THR A 47 1.35 12.47 -8.42
CA THR A 47 0.26 12.07 -7.52
C THR A 47 -0.11 10.61 -7.81
N PRO A 48 -0.17 9.72 -6.80
CA PRO A 48 -0.49 8.31 -6.98
C PRO A 48 -2.01 8.08 -7.18
N THR A 49 -2.60 8.70 -8.21
CA THR A 49 -4.04 8.71 -8.53
C THR A 49 -4.63 7.30 -8.66
N GLN A 50 -3.87 6.37 -9.24
CA GLN A 50 -4.27 4.97 -9.38
C GLN A 50 -4.35 4.25 -8.03
N CYS A 51 -3.43 4.54 -7.10
CA CYS A 51 -3.51 4.03 -5.73
C CYS A 51 -4.72 4.63 -5.00
N GLU A 52 -4.98 5.93 -5.16
CA GLU A 52 -6.14 6.60 -4.57
C GLU A 52 -7.45 5.95 -5.03
N MET A 53 -7.61 5.76 -6.34
CA MET A 53 -8.76 5.07 -6.93
C MET A 53 -8.93 3.66 -6.34
N LEU A 54 -7.86 2.86 -6.30
CA LEU A 54 -7.95 1.48 -5.83
C LEU A 54 -8.32 1.41 -4.34
N THR A 55 -7.84 2.36 -3.53
CA THR A 55 -8.25 2.45 -2.12
C THR A 55 -9.72 2.86 -1.97
N MET A 56 -10.26 3.75 -2.82
CA MET A 56 -11.69 4.08 -2.82
C MET A 56 -12.56 2.88 -3.21
N VAL A 57 -12.15 2.13 -4.24
CA VAL A 57 -12.81 0.87 -4.64
C VAL A 57 -12.85 -0.12 -3.48
N ALA A 58 -11.73 -0.30 -2.78
CA ALA A 58 -11.66 -1.21 -1.65
C ALA A 58 -12.64 -0.83 -0.52
N VAL A 59 -12.74 0.46 -0.18
CA VAL A 59 -13.73 0.95 0.81
C VAL A 59 -15.17 0.64 0.35
N GLN A 60 -15.48 0.90 -0.92
CA GLN A 60 -16.81 0.66 -1.47
C GLN A 60 -17.20 -0.83 -1.36
N VAL A 61 -16.28 -1.73 -1.68
CA VAL A 61 -16.50 -3.19 -1.58
C VAL A 61 -16.72 -3.63 -0.13
N MET A 62 -16.02 -3.05 0.84
CA MET A 62 -16.26 -3.33 2.27
C MET A 62 -17.67 -2.88 2.71
N GLY A 63 -18.15 -1.75 2.18
CA GLY A 63 -19.53 -1.30 2.36
C GLY A 63 -20.55 -2.27 1.75
N HIS A 64 -20.32 -2.72 0.51
CA HIS A 64 -21.15 -3.72 -0.16
C HIS A 64 -21.23 -5.04 0.61
N ASP A 65 -20.11 -5.55 1.14
CA ASP A 65 -20.07 -6.77 1.96
C ASP A 65 -20.97 -6.66 3.20
N THR A 66 -20.97 -5.49 3.85
CA THR A 66 -21.86 -5.21 4.99
C THR A 66 -23.33 -5.24 4.58
N ALA A 67 -23.70 -4.57 3.48
CA ALA A 67 -25.06 -4.57 2.96
C ALA A 67 -25.54 -5.98 2.59
N VAL A 68 -24.68 -6.78 1.93
CA VAL A 68 -24.96 -8.19 1.60
C VAL A 68 -25.13 -9.03 2.86
N GLY A 69 -24.26 -8.86 3.86
CA GLY A 69 -24.33 -9.57 5.13
C GLY A 69 -25.63 -9.32 5.87
N ILE A 70 -26.05 -8.04 5.97
CA ILE A 70 -27.33 -7.66 6.57
C ILE A 70 -28.49 -8.28 5.77
N ALA A 71 -28.56 -8.05 4.46
CA ALA A 71 -29.64 -8.56 3.60
C ALA A 71 -29.80 -10.09 3.66
N ARG A 72 -28.68 -10.82 3.76
CA ARG A 72 -28.69 -12.29 3.87
C ARG A 72 -29.29 -12.76 5.20
N SER A 73 -29.14 -12.00 6.28
CA SER A 73 -29.69 -12.37 7.60
C SER A 73 -31.20 -12.17 7.73
N GLN A 74 -31.82 -11.39 6.84
CA GLN A 74 -33.24 -11.03 6.89
C GLN A 74 -34.17 -11.99 6.12
N GLY A 75 -33.80 -13.27 5.99
CA GLY A 75 -34.68 -14.27 5.37
C GLY A 75 -35.83 -14.67 6.31
N ASN A 76 -37.02 -14.92 5.77
CA ASN A 76 -38.15 -15.41 6.54
C ASN A 76 -38.64 -16.76 5.97
N PHE A 77 -38.64 -17.80 6.80
CA PHE A 77 -39.09 -19.15 6.48
C PHE A 77 -38.47 -19.69 5.17
N GLU A 78 -39.28 -20.02 4.16
CA GLU A 78 -38.85 -20.68 2.94
C GLU A 78 -38.09 -19.76 1.97
N LEU A 79 -38.13 -18.43 2.15
CA LEU A 79 -37.60 -17.52 1.14
C LEU A 79 -36.99 -16.23 1.70
N ASN A 80 -35.76 -15.94 1.27
CA ASN A 80 -35.16 -14.61 1.37
C ASN A 80 -35.57 -13.75 0.16
N VAL A 81 -36.25 -12.63 0.41
CA VAL A 81 -36.75 -11.67 -0.59
C VAL A 81 -35.79 -10.51 -0.90
N TYR A 82 -34.65 -10.43 -0.21
CA TYR A 82 -33.61 -9.41 -0.44
C TYR A 82 -32.65 -9.76 -1.58
N LYS A 83 -33.01 -10.72 -2.46
CA LYS A 83 -32.15 -11.18 -3.57
C LYS A 83 -31.64 -10.04 -4.47
N PRO A 84 -32.45 -9.03 -4.86
CA PRO A 84 -31.98 -7.97 -5.74
C PRO A 84 -30.82 -7.15 -5.15
N VAL A 85 -30.90 -6.76 -3.87
CA VAL A 85 -29.84 -5.98 -3.23
C VAL A 85 -28.57 -6.81 -3.00
N ILE A 86 -28.72 -8.11 -2.71
CA ILE A 86 -27.58 -9.04 -2.59
C ILE A 86 -26.85 -9.13 -3.94
N LEU A 87 -27.59 -9.38 -5.02
CA LEU A 87 -27.02 -9.52 -6.36
C LEU A 87 -26.35 -8.22 -6.83
N LEU A 88 -27.03 -7.08 -6.67
CA LEU A 88 -26.53 -5.76 -7.09
C LEU A 88 -25.17 -5.44 -6.45
N ASN A 89 -25.08 -5.51 -5.11
CA ASN A 89 -23.85 -5.22 -4.38
C ASN A 89 -22.72 -6.21 -4.72
N THR A 90 -23.07 -7.48 -4.97
CA THR A 90 -22.09 -8.50 -5.36
C THR A 90 -21.53 -8.20 -6.75
N LEU A 91 -22.38 -7.94 -7.74
CA LEU A 91 -21.95 -7.67 -9.13
C LEU A 91 -21.18 -6.35 -9.24
N GLN A 92 -21.64 -5.29 -8.56
CA GLN A 92 -20.90 -4.01 -8.52
C GLN A 92 -19.52 -4.18 -7.90
N SER A 93 -19.39 -4.98 -6.83
CA SER A 93 -18.08 -5.26 -6.23
C SER A 93 -17.15 -5.98 -7.19
N ILE A 94 -17.65 -6.97 -7.95
CA ILE A 94 -16.86 -7.69 -8.95
C ILE A 94 -16.39 -6.73 -10.04
N TYR A 95 -17.29 -5.89 -10.57
CA TYR A 95 -16.96 -4.93 -11.62
C TYR A 95 -15.91 -3.92 -11.16
N LEU A 96 -16.12 -3.27 -10.01
CA LEU A 96 -15.19 -2.28 -9.48
C LEU A 96 -13.80 -2.87 -9.17
N LEU A 97 -13.75 -4.09 -8.63
CA LEU A 97 -12.47 -4.75 -8.37
C LEU A 97 -11.75 -5.13 -9.66
N ALA A 98 -12.44 -5.70 -10.63
CA ALA A 98 -11.84 -6.09 -11.90
C ALA A 98 -11.28 -4.87 -12.65
N ASP A 99 -12.12 -3.85 -12.85
CA ASP A 99 -11.74 -2.61 -13.53
C ASP A 99 -10.65 -1.84 -12.77
N GLY A 100 -10.75 -1.80 -11.44
CA GLY A 100 -9.76 -1.18 -10.57
C GLY A 100 -8.38 -1.87 -10.64
N MET A 101 -8.35 -3.21 -10.64
CA MET A 101 -7.10 -3.99 -10.77
C MET A 101 -6.47 -3.80 -12.15
N ASP A 102 -7.26 -3.85 -13.23
CA ASP A 102 -6.75 -3.67 -14.59
C ASP A 102 -6.19 -2.26 -14.80
N THR A 103 -6.91 -1.24 -14.33
CA THR A 103 -6.49 0.17 -14.43
C THR A 103 -5.25 0.43 -13.58
N PHE A 104 -5.20 -0.08 -12.34
CA PHE A 104 -4.02 0.03 -11.49
C PHE A 104 -2.81 -0.68 -12.08
N ASN A 105 -3.00 -1.86 -12.67
CA ASN A 105 -1.91 -2.58 -13.33
C ASN A 105 -1.34 -1.77 -14.49
N ASN A 106 -2.20 -1.37 -15.43
CA ASN A 106 -1.78 -0.77 -16.69
C ASN A 106 -1.20 0.63 -16.53
N ASN A 107 -1.67 1.40 -15.54
CA ASN A 107 -1.28 2.80 -15.35
C ASN A 107 -0.37 3.01 -14.13
N CYS A 108 -0.07 2.00 -13.32
CA CYS A 108 0.79 2.17 -12.16
C CYS A 108 1.74 0.99 -11.99
N ALA A 109 1.21 -0.20 -11.74
CA ALA A 109 2.01 -1.34 -11.26
C ALA A 109 3.11 -1.76 -12.23
N VAL A 110 2.83 -1.79 -13.54
CA VAL A 110 3.80 -2.23 -14.56
C VAL A 110 4.94 -1.22 -14.78
N GLY A 111 4.80 0.02 -14.33
CA GLY A 111 5.80 1.08 -14.48
C GLY A 111 6.46 1.49 -13.16
N ILE A 112 6.35 0.67 -12.11
CA ILE A 112 7.04 0.90 -10.85
C ILE A 112 8.54 0.62 -11.06
N GLU A 113 9.38 1.60 -10.75
CA GLU A 113 10.84 1.48 -10.82
C GLU A 113 11.47 1.84 -9.47
N PRO A 114 12.48 1.07 -8.98
CA PRO A 114 13.19 1.41 -7.75
C PRO A 114 14.02 2.68 -7.93
N ILE A 115 14.29 3.39 -6.82
CA ILE A 115 15.25 4.50 -6.76
C ILE A 115 16.46 4.01 -5.94
N PRO A 116 17.49 3.43 -6.59
CA PRO A 116 18.58 2.75 -5.89
C PRO A 116 19.35 3.67 -4.94
N GLU A 117 19.54 4.93 -5.32
CA GLU A 117 20.29 5.88 -4.48
C GLU A 117 19.61 6.09 -3.11
N ASN A 118 18.27 6.19 -3.09
CA ASN A 118 17.51 6.38 -1.86
C ASN A 118 17.49 5.11 -1.02
N ILE A 119 17.25 3.96 -1.66
CA ILE A 119 17.25 2.65 -1.01
C ILE A 119 18.61 2.38 -0.34
N ASP A 120 19.72 2.58 -1.06
CA ASP A 120 21.06 2.38 -0.54
C ASP A 120 21.38 3.35 0.61
N ASN A 121 20.91 4.60 0.50
CA ASN A 121 21.10 5.58 1.57
C ASN A 121 20.37 5.14 2.86
N TYR A 122 19.10 4.73 2.78
CA TYR A 122 18.37 4.26 3.97
C TYR A 122 18.96 2.99 4.56
N LEU A 123 19.40 2.06 3.72
CA LEU A 123 20.05 0.82 4.15
C LEU A 123 21.31 1.13 4.99
N ASN A 124 22.16 2.03 4.50
CA ASN A 124 23.42 2.38 5.16
C ASN A 124 23.24 3.27 6.40
N GLN A 125 22.15 4.03 6.48
CA GLN A 125 21.79 4.81 7.67
C GLN A 125 21.06 3.98 8.74
N SER A 126 20.55 2.79 8.40
CA SER A 126 19.78 1.96 9.32
C SER A 126 20.64 1.33 10.42
N LEU A 127 20.17 1.46 11.66
CA LEU A 127 20.79 0.82 12.82
C LEU A 127 20.38 -0.65 12.98
N MET A 128 19.42 -1.14 12.19
CA MET A 128 18.90 -2.52 12.33
C MET A 128 19.89 -3.58 11.83
N LEU A 129 20.82 -3.21 10.96
CA LEU A 129 21.90 -4.09 10.48
C LEU A 129 22.85 -4.54 11.60
N VAL A 130 22.80 -3.90 12.77
CA VAL A 130 23.60 -4.27 13.95
C VAL A 130 23.35 -5.71 14.40
N THR A 131 22.16 -6.25 14.11
CA THR A 131 21.80 -7.64 14.43
C THR A 131 22.70 -8.65 13.71
N ALA A 132 23.19 -8.32 12.52
CA ALA A 132 24.17 -9.13 11.81
C ALA A 132 25.52 -9.25 12.55
N LEU A 133 25.84 -8.30 13.45
CA LEU A 133 27.06 -8.34 14.26
C LEU A 133 26.93 -9.27 15.47
N LYS A 134 25.72 -9.55 15.95
CA LYS A 134 25.47 -10.32 17.19
C LYS A 134 26.21 -11.67 17.22
N PRO A 135 26.25 -12.50 16.15
CA PRO A 135 26.98 -13.76 16.17
C PRO A 135 28.50 -13.62 16.28
N HIS A 136 29.06 -12.46 15.89
CA HIS A 136 30.51 -12.25 15.82
C HIS A 136 31.09 -11.55 17.05
N ILE A 137 30.35 -10.61 17.63
CA ILE A 137 30.84 -9.78 18.75
C ILE A 137 29.98 -9.91 20.02
N GLY A 138 28.90 -10.69 19.98
CA GLY A 138 27.96 -10.84 21.09
C GLY A 138 26.97 -9.69 21.20
N TYR A 139 25.91 -9.94 21.97
CA TYR A 139 24.77 -9.02 22.10
C TYR A 139 25.16 -7.67 22.73
N GLU A 140 25.92 -7.67 23.83
CA GLU A 140 26.26 -6.44 24.54
C GLU A 140 27.08 -5.47 23.69
N LYS A 141 28.06 -5.98 22.93
CA LYS A 141 28.89 -5.16 22.05
C LYS A 141 28.10 -4.64 20.84
N ALA A 142 27.25 -5.48 20.25
CA ALA A 142 26.36 -5.03 19.17
C ALA A 142 25.41 -3.92 19.66
N ALA A 143 24.78 -4.11 20.82
CA ALA A 143 23.89 -3.12 21.42
C ALA A 143 24.61 -1.81 21.78
N SER A 144 25.86 -1.87 22.27
CA SER A 144 26.62 -0.66 22.59
C SER A 144 26.99 0.14 21.34
N ILE A 145 27.31 -0.52 20.22
CA ILE A 145 27.54 0.13 18.92
C ILE A 145 26.28 0.86 18.45
N ALA A 146 25.12 0.20 18.42
CA ALA A 146 23.87 0.84 17.99
C ALA A 146 23.48 2.03 18.89
N LYS A 147 23.65 1.90 20.22
CA LYS A 147 23.38 3.01 21.16
C LYS A 147 24.31 4.20 20.91
N LYS A 148 25.58 3.93 20.67
CA LYS A 148 26.57 4.98 20.36
C LYS A 148 26.22 5.67 19.04
N ALA A 149 25.97 4.90 17.98
CA ALA A 149 25.61 5.40 16.66
C ALA A 149 24.36 6.29 16.71
N HIS A 150 23.31 5.85 17.40
CA HIS A 150 22.09 6.65 17.57
C HIS A 150 22.33 7.97 18.32
N ARG A 151 23.06 7.92 19.45
CA ARG A 151 23.33 9.10 20.28
C ARG A 151 24.18 10.14 19.56
N GLU A 152 25.13 9.69 18.74
CA GLU A 152 26.10 10.54 18.07
C GLU A 152 25.71 10.89 16.63
N GLY A 153 24.58 10.37 16.13
CA GLY A 153 24.13 10.61 14.75
C GLY A 153 25.04 9.98 13.70
N LEU A 154 25.66 8.85 14.02
CA LEU A 154 26.61 8.14 13.17
C LEU A 154 25.96 6.91 12.52
N THR A 155 26.60 6.39 11.48
CA THR A 155 26.32 5.05 10.95
C THR A 155 26.83 3.96 11.90
N LEU A 156 26.46 2.70 11.62
CA LEU A 156 27.03 1.56 12.36
C LEU A 156 28.52 1.32 12.06
N LYS A 157 29.00 1.76 10.89
CA LYS A 157 30.40 1.70 10.46
C LYS A 157 31.22 2.82 11.10
#